data_AF-A0A1Q3PDY4-F1
#
_entry.id   AF-A0A1Q3PDY4-F1
#
_cell.length_a   1.000
_cell.length_b   1.000
_cell.length_c   1.000
_cell.angle_alpha   90.00
_cell.angle_beta   90.00
_cell.angle_gamma   90.00
#
_symmetry.space_group_name_H-M   'P 1'
#
loop_
_entity.id
_entity.type
_entity.pdbx_description
1 polymer ?
#
loop_
_entity_poly.entity_id
_entity_poly.type
_entity_poly.pdbx_seq_one_letter_code
_entity_poly.pdbx_strand_id
1 'polypeptide(L)' 'MGKAKTASKNDPSNREKAKEVFYNGKKVKPVKFISETSNFIAAEYEDGSMVNDSNGDPLPWSSVVA' A
#
# COMPACT_ATOMS: atom_id res chain seq x y z
N MET A 1 -32.50 1.35 0.46
CA MET A 1 -32.29 -0.06 0.04
C MET A 1 -31.14 -0.09 -0.96
N GLY A 2 -29.98 -0.63 -0.60
CA GLY A 2 -28.84 -0.73 -1.51
C GLY A 2 -29.06 -1.86 -2.52
N LYS A 3 -28.91 -1.58 -3.83
CA LYS A 3 -29.00 -2.61 -4.87
C LYS A 3 -27.95 -3.68 -4.63
N ALA A 4 -28.36 -4.95 -4.59
CA ALA A 4 -27.42 -6.07 -4.50
C ALA A 4 -26.52 -6.07 -5.75
N LYS A 5 -25.20 -6.13 -5.54
CA LYS A 5 -24.23 -6.26 -6.64
C LYS A 5 -24.42 -7.66 -7.25
N THR A 6 -24.92 -7.73 -8.47
CA THR A 6 -25.17 -8.98 -9.23
C THR A 6 -23.90 -9.61 -9.80
N ALA A 7 -22.80 -8.86 -9.84
CA ALA A 7 -21.52 -9.34 -10.32
C ALA A 7 -20.78 -10.16 -9.26
N SER A 8 -20.32 -11.35 -9.65
CA SER A 8 -19.48 -12.22 -8.80
C SER A 8 -18.20 -11.49 -8.37
N LYS A 9 -17.85 -11.58 -7.09
CA LYS A 9 -16.57 -11.06 -6.55
C LYS A 9 -15.34 -11.67 -7.23
N ASN A 10 -15.50 -12.80 -7.91
CA ASN A 10 -14.43 -13.54 -8.55
C ASN A 10 -14.33 -13.30 -10.07
N ASP A 11 -15.18 -12.47 -10.65
CA ASP A 11 -15.12 -12.12 -12.07
C ASP A 11 -13.87 -11.26 -12.35
N PRO A 12 -12.88 -11.75 -13.12
CA PRO A 12 -11.67 -10.99 -13.42
C PRO A 12 -11.95 -9.70 -14.20
N SER A 13 -13.04 -9.65 -14.98
CA SER A 13 -13.41 -8.47 -15.77
C SER A 13 -13.85 -7.29 -14.89
N ASN A 14 -14.29 -7.58 -13.66
CA ASN A 14 -14.73 -6.59 -12.67
C ASN A 14 -13.64 -6.25 -11.63
N ARG A 15 -12.42 -6.79 -11.78
CA ARG A 15 -11.30 -6.42 -10.90
C ARG A 15 -10.68 -5.10 -11.35
N GLU A 16 -10.63 -4.14 -10.44
CA GLU A 16 -9.87 -2.91 -10.67
C GLU A 16 -8.38 -3.22 -10.83
N LYS A 17 -7.71 -2.51 -11.75
CA LYS A 17 -6.25 -2.58 -11.85
C LYS A 17 -5.63 -2.06 -10.56
N ALA A 18 -4.55 -2.69 -10.12
CA ALA A 18 -3.77 -2.19 -9.00
C ALA A 18 -3.32 -0.75 -9.31
N LYS A 19 -3.63 0.18 -8.41
CA LYS A 19 -3.21 1.58 -8.56
C LYS A 19 -1.72 1.66 -8.27
N GLU A 20 -1.00 2.36 -9.13
CA GLU A 20 0.39 2.72 -8.86
C GLU A 20 0.41 3.89 -7.88
N VAL A 21 1.25 3.78 -6.86
CA VAL A 21 1.45 4.81 -5.84
C VAL A 21 2.87 5.32 -5.98
N PHE A 22 3.03 6.63 -5.95
CA PHE A 22 4.31 7.30 -6.04
C PHE A 22 4.55 8.12 -4.77
N TYR A 23 5.76 8.04 -4.24
CA TYR A 23 6.23 8.87 -3.14
C TYR A 23 7.59 9.45 -3.51
N ASN A 24 7.80 10.75 -3.31
CA ASN A 24 9.00 11.46 -3.72
C ASN A 24 9.42 11.20 -5.18
N GLY A 25 8.44 11.09 -6.09
CA GLY A 25 8.65 10.83 -7.52
C GLY A 25 9.08 9.40 -7.86
N LYS A 26 9.17 8.49 -6.88
CA LYS A 26 9.47 7.07 -7.10
C LYS A 26 8.26 6.20 -6.78
N LYS A 27 8.12 5.10 -7.51
CA LYS A 27 7.06 4.12 -7.27
C LYS A 27 7.31 3.36 -5.98
N VAL A 28 6.23 3.12 -5.24
CA VAL A 28 6.26 2.43 -3.95
C VAL A 28 5.20 1.34 -3.86
N LYS A 29 5.43 0.36 -3.00
CA LYS A 29 4.53 -0.76 -2.72
C LYS A 29 4.31 -0.91 -1.20
N PRO A 30 3.15 -1.43 -0.77
CA PRO A 30 2.93 -1.76 0.62
C PRO A 30 3.74 -3.00 1.00
N VAL A 31 4.48 -2.94 2.09
CA VAL A 31 5.20 -4.09 2.67
C VAL A 31 4.86 -4.26 4.15
N LYS A 32 4.83 -5.50 4.64
CA LYS A 32 4.67 -5.77 6.07
C LYS A 32 6.00 -5.49 6.77
N PHE A 33 6.03 -4.46 7.62
CA PHE A 33 7.14 -4.18 8.52
C PHE A 33 6.92 -4.90 9.86
N ILE A 34 7.98 -5.52 10.36
CA ILE A 34 8.01 -6.23 11.65
C ILE A 34 9.31 -5.88 12.36
N SER A 35 9.19 -5.37 13.58
CA SER A 35 10.29 -5.22 14.54
C SER A 35 9.90 -5.87 15.87
N GLU A 36 10.78 -5.83 16.86
CA GLU A 36 10.50 -6.35 18.21
C GLU A 36 9.31 -5.65 18.88
N THR A 37 9.11 -4.36 18.58
CA THR A 37 8.14 -3.50 19.27
C THR A 37 6.95 -3.11 18.39
N SER A 38 7.02 -3.33 17.08
CA SER A 38 6.01 -2.81 16.14
C SER A 38 5.75 -3.76 14.97
N ASN A 39 4.49 -3.81 14.54
CA ASN A 39 4.11 -4.41 13.28
C ASN A 39 3.09 -3.53 12.56
N PHE A 40 3.33 -3.22 11.29
CA PHE A 40 2.44 -2.39 10.49
C PHE A 40 2.71 -2.57 9.00
N ILE A 41 1.87 -1.96 8.15
CA ILE A 41 2.14 -1.90 6.71
C ILE A 41 2.91 -0.62 6.45
N ALA A 42 4.14 -0.74 5.97
CA ALA A 42 5.02 0.36 5.60
C ALA A 42 5.06 0.51 4.07
N ALA A 43 5.66 1.60 3.60
CA ALA A 43 5.97 1.77 2.18
C ALA A 43 7.42 1.39 1.86
N GLU A 44 7.61 0.69 0.76
CA GLU A 44 8.92 0.29 0.22
C GLU A 44 9.03 0.77 -1.23
N TYR A 45 10.19 1.29 -1.63
CA TYR A 45 10.48 1.58 -3.02
C TYR A 45 10.70 0.27 -3.82
N GLU A 46 10.66 0.34 -5.15
CA GLU A 46 10.88 -0.86 -5.97
C GLU A 46 12.30 -1.45 -5.86
N ASP A 47 13.27 -0.65 -5.42
CA ASP A 47 14.66 -1.09 -5.18
C ASP A 47 14.86 -1.85 -3.86
N GLY A 48 13.80 -2.00 -3.05
CA GLY A 48 13.85 -2.68 -1.76
C GLY A 48 14.19 -1.77 -0.58
N SER A 49 14.46 -0.49 -0.82
CA SER A 49 14.68 0.47 0.26
C SER A 49 13.36 0.91 0.90
N MET A 50 13.36 1.06 2.22
CA MET A 50 12.19 1.53 2.97
C MET A 50 11.98 3.02 2.74
N VAL A 51 10.72 3.42 2.61
CA VAL A 51 10.35 4.83 2.70
C VAL A 51 10.39 5.20 4.18
N ASN A 52 11.29 6.10 4.56
CA ASN A 52 11.44 6.54 5.94
C ASN A 52 10.98 7.99 6.13
N ASP A 53 10.65 8.34 7.36
CA ASP A 53 10.42 9.72 7.78
C ASP A 53 11.74 10.49 7.99
N SER A 54 11.66 11.74 8.46
CA SER A 54 12.85 12.55 8.75
C SER A 54 13.73 12.02 9.88
N ASN A 55 13.19 11.15 10.74
CA ASN A 55 13.89 10.53 11.87
C ASN A 55 14.55 9.20 11.49
N GLY A 56 14.28 8.70 10.28
CA GLY A 56 14.78 7.42 9.79
C GLY A 56 13.84 6.25 10.07
N ASP A 57 12.65 6.49 10.60
CA ASP A 57 11.67 5.46 10.92
C ASP A 57 10.85 5.09 9.66
N PRO A 58 10.54 3.80 9.44
CA PRO A 58 9.72 3.37 8.31
C PRO A 58 8.33 4.01 8.32
N LEU A 59 7.98 4.63 7.20
CA LEU A 59 6.76 5.41 7.06
C LEU A 59 5.56 4.47 6.84
N PRO A 60 4.47 4.62 7.62
CA PRO A 60 3.26 3.82 7.43
C PRO A 60 2.65 4.03 6.05
N TRP A 61 2.17 2.95 5.42
CA TRP A 61 1.55 2.99 4.10
C TRP A 61 0.40 3.99 4.00
N SER A 62 -0.40 4.11 5.07
CA SER A 62 -1.49 5.08 5.18
C SER A 62 -1.03 6.53 5.00
N SER A 63 0.21 6.86 5.39
CA SER A 63 0.77 8.20 5.27
C SER A 63 1.29 8.49 3.86
N VAL A 64 1.40 7.48 3.01
CA VAL A 64 1.84 7.59 1.60
C VAL A 64 0.67 7.63 0.62
N VAL A 65 -0.41 6.91 0.92
CA VAL A 65 -1.59 6.81 0.03
C VAL A 65 -2.72 7.77 0.37
N ALA A 66 -2.52 8.64 1.37
CA ALA A 66 -3.51 9.64 1.81
C ALA A 66 -3.81 10.68 0.72
#